data_AF-A0A7M7NT74-F1
#
_entry.id   AF-A0A7M7NT74-F1
#
_cell.length_a   1.000
_cell.length_b   1.000
_cell.length_c   1.000
_cell.angle_alpha   90.00
_cell.angle_beta   90.00
_cell.angle_gamma   90.00
#
_symmetry.space_group_name_H-M   'P 1'
#
loop_
_entity.id
_entity.type
_entity.pdbx_description
1 polymer ?
#
loop_
_entity_poly.entity_id
_entity_poly.type
_entity_poly.pdbx_seq_one_letter_code
_entity_poly.pdbx_strand_id
1 'polypeptide(L)'
;MRVFMRVSKPLSQLYIEIANSYSTNNPSDVSSVLEKHSDQLNRGQNMGLGKQVVSSLYRKNIQRLTKTFLTLSLSDIARRVHLHAPQEAEQYVRNMIEDGEIHATISKQNGMVHFHDNPEKYDNPAVLRHVEQQMQHCISLDEKLKSMDQEIAVNPQYVQKSMGVREDDEVGGVFGGK
;
A
#
# COMPACT_ATOMS: atom_id res chain seq x y z
N MET A 1 8.47 -19.81 -8.25
CA MET A 1 8.46 -18.84 -7.13
C MET A 1 9.81 -18.73 -6.37
N ARG A 2 10.46 -19.83 -5.96
CA ARG A 2 11.76 -19.79 -5.24
C ARG A 2 12.95 -19.23 -6.04
N VAL A 3 12.99 -19.43 -7.36
CA VAL A 3 14.07 -18.90 -8.24
C VAL A 3 13.94 -17.39 -8.45
N PHE A 4 12.72 -16.88 -8.63
CA PHE A 4 12.46 -15.43 -8.72
C PHE A 4 12.92 -14.69 -7.45
N MET A 5 12.66 -15.25 -6.27
CA MET A 5 13.15 -14.66 -5.01
C MET A 5 14.67 -14.71 -4.89
N ARG A 6 15.36 -15.72 -5.44
CA ARG A 6 16.84 -15.81 -5.38
C ARG A 6 17.53 -14.82 -6.32
N VAL A 7 16.93 -14.53 -7.46
CA VAL A 7 17.49 -13.61 -8.47
C VAL A 7 17.07 -12.16 -8.22
N SER A 8 15.82 -11.92 -7.78
CA SER A 8 15.33 -10.55 -7.53
C SER A 8 15.85 -9.94 -6.23
N LYS A 9 16.07 -10.72 -5.15
CA LYS A 9 16.56 -10.19 -3.87
C LYS A 9 17.86 -9.38 -3.96
N PRO A 10 18.93 -9.85 -4.63
CA PRO A 10 20.14 -9.04 -4.78
C PRO A 10 19.92 -7.82 -5.69
N LEU A 11 19.05 -7.90 -6.69
CA LEU A 11 18.67 -6.77 -7.55
C LEU A 11 17.76 -5.76 -6.84
N SER A 12 17.03 -6.20 -5.81
CA SER A 12 16.12 -5.37 -5.02
C SER A 12 16.72 -4.93 -3.68
N GLN A 13 17.97 -5.28 -3.39
CA GLN A 13 18.64 -4.98 -2.12
C GLN A 13 18.66 -3.47 -1.85
N LEU A 14 18.86 -2.68 -2.91
CA LEU A 14 18.71 -1.23 -2.92
C LEU A 14 17.35 -0.78 -2.36
N TYR A 15 16.25 -1.30 -2.91
CA TYR A 15 14.90 -0.90 -2.50
C TYR A 15 14.58 -1.35 -1.07
N ILE A 16 15.13 -2.50 -0.65
CA ILE A 16 15.03 -2.96 0.74
C ILE A 16 15.77 -2.00 1.68
N GLU A 17 16.97 -1.54 1.32
CA GLU A 17 17.74 -0.56 2.11
C GLU A 17 17.01 0.79 2.21
N ILE A 18 16.40 1.25 1.12
CA ILE A 18 15.53 2.44 1.10
C ILE A 18 14.30 2.24 2.00
N ALA A 19 13.66 1.08 1.96
CA ALA A 19 12.50 0.79 2.81
C ALA A 19 12.88 0.72 4.30
N ASN A 20 14.05 0.18 4.62
CA ASN A 20 14.57 0.11 5.97
C ASN A 20 14.90 1.52 6.50
N SER A 21 15.55 2.37 5.70
CA SER A 21 15.79 3.77 6.10
C SER A 21 14.49 4.57 6.21
N TYR A 22 13.51 4.33 5.34
CA TYR A 22 12.19 4.95 5.45
C TYR A 22 11.46 4.63 6.77
N SER A 23 11.76 3.47 7.35
CA SER A 23 11.17 3.03 8.63
C SER A 23 11.72 3.79 9.84
N THR A 24 12.92 4.40 9.74
CA THR A 24 13.49 5.24 10.83
C THR A 24 12.76 6.57 10.97
N ASN A 25 11.98 6.97 9.96
CA ASN A 25 11.29 8.26 9.86
C ASN A 25 12.23 9.49 9.80
N ASN A 26 13.51 9.27 9.48
CA ASN A 26 14.50 10.33 9.32
C ASN A 26 14.79 10.59 7.81
N PRO A 27 14.41 11.77 7.27
CA PRO A 27 14.65 12.12 5.87
C PRO A 27 16.12 12.13 5.45
N SER A 28 17.03 12.43 6.37
CA SER A 28 18.46 12.44 6.11
C SER A 28 19.02 11.04 5.86
N ASP A 29 18.52 10.04 6.59
CA ASP A 29 18.92 8.63 6.41
C ASP A 29 18.50 8.14 5.02
N VAL A 30 17.28 8.45 4.60
CA VAL A 30 16.77 8.08 3.27
C VAL A 30 17.57 8.76 2.17
N SER A 31 17.84 10.07 2.32
CA SER A 31 18.64 10.85 1.36
C SER A 31 20.06 10.28 1.22
N SER A 32 20.69 9.91 2.33
CA SER A 32 22.03 9.31 2.34
C SER A 32 22.05 7.96 1.60
N VAL A 33 21.03 7.12 1.80
CA VAL A 33 20.89 5.84 1.08
C VAL A 33 20.65 6.06 -0.42
N LEU A 34 19.83 7.05 -0.79
CA LEU A 34 19.60 7.41 -2.20
C LEU A 34 20.86 7.92 -2.88
N GLU A 35 21.67 8.74 -2.20
CA GLU A 35 22.94 9.24 -2.72
C GLU A 35 23.96 8.11 -2.91
N LYS A 36 24.08 7.23 -1.90
CA LYS A 36 24.95 6.04 -1.95
C LYS A 36 24.66 5.15 -3.15
N HIS A 37 23.40 5.05 -3.57
CA HIS A 37 22.96 4.21 -4.68
C HIS A 37 22.50 5.00 -5.91
N SER A 38 22.92 6.26 -6.01
CA SER A 38 22.49 7.19 -7.06
C SER A 38 22.77 6.68 -8.46
N ASP A 39 23.93 6.08 -8.69
CA ASP A 39 24.32 5.48 -9.98
C ASP A 39 23.36 4.35 -10.41
N GLN A 40 22.94 3.50 -9.46
CA GLN A 40 22.03 2.39 -9.74
C GLN A 40 20.61 2.90 -10.01
N LEU A 41 20.15 3.90 -9.26
CA LEU A 41 18.85 4.54 -9.45
C LEU A 41 18.77 5.30 -10.77
N ASN A 42 19.85 5.97 -11.18
CA ASN A 42 19.92 6.67 -12.46
C ASN A 42 19.92 5.69 -13.64
N ARG A 43 20.66 4.58 -13.54
CA ARG A 43 20.61 3.51 -14.56
C ARG A 43 19.21 2.91 -14.70
N GLY A 44 18.48 2.78 -13.59
CA GLY A 44 17.09 2.30 -13.57
C GLY A 44 16.03 3.37 -13.86
N GLN A 45 16.41 4.63 -14.14
CA GLN A 45 15.50 5.77 -14.28
C GLN A 45 14.53 5.99 -13.09
N ASN A 46 14.90 5.50 -11.91
CA ASN A 46 14.06 5.52 -10.70
C ASN A 46 14.44 6.63 -9.71
N MET A 47 15.44 7.46 -10.03
CA MET A 47 15.87 8.56 -9.17
C MET A 47 14.74 9.55 -8.84
N GLY A 48 13.86 9.83 -9.81
CA GLY A 48 12.69 10.70 -9.57
C GLY A 48 11.73 10.14 -8.51
N LEU A 49 11.45 8.84 -8.57
CA LEU A 49 10.66 8.14 -7.56
C LEU A 49 11.38 8.14 -6.20
N GLY A 50 12.70 7.97 -6.19
CA GLY A 50 13.51 8.09 -4.97
C GLY A 50 13.35 9.46 -4.27
N LYS A 51 13.37 10.55 -5.04
CA LYS A 51 13.11 11.90 -4.50
C LYS A 51 11.68 12.02 -3.96
N GLN A 52 10.70 11.44 -4.66
CA GLN A 52 9.32 11.41 -4.18
C GLN A 52 9.17 10.66 -2.86
N VAL A 53 9.95 9.60 -2.63
CA VAL A 53 9.98 8.88 -1.33
C VAL A 53 10.46 9.80 -0.20
N VAL A 54 11.44 10.66 -0.43
CA VAL A 54 11.87 11.65 0.58
C VAL A 54 10.75 12.66 0.84
N SER A 55 10.15 13.21 -0.21
CA SER A 55 9.01 14.13 -0.09
C SER A 55 7.81 13.51 0.62
N SER A 56 7.49 12.24 0.35
CA SER A 56 6.42 11.53 1.02
C SER A 56 6.73 11.29 2.50
N LEU A 57 8.01 11.16 2.86
CA LEU A 57 8.41 11.02 4.26
C LEU A 57 8.16 12.30 5.05
N TYR A 58 8.48 13.46 4.47
CA TYR A 58 8.14 14.76 5.09
C TYR A 58 6.62 14.89 5.31
N ARG A 59 5.82 14.56 4.29
CA ARG A 59 4.34 14.55 4.37
C ARG A 59 3.85 13.58 5.46
N LYS A 60 4.36 12.35 5.51
CA LYS A 60 4.05 11.35 6.54
C LYS A 60 4.39 11.86 7.95
N ASN A 61 5.54 12.50 8.12
CA ASN A 61 5.95 13.03 9.42
C ASN A 61 5.02 14.16 9.90
N ILE A 62 4.59 15.04 9.00
CA ILE A 62 3.58 16.08 9.32
C ILE A 62 2.24 15.44 9.67
N GLN A 63 1.76 14.45 8.90
CA GLN A 63 0.54 13.70 9.22
C GLN A 63 0.60 13.02 10.60
N ARG A 64 1.77 12.60 11.08
CA ARG A 64 1.91 12.04 12.42
C ARG A 64 1.69 13.10 13.51
N LEU A 65 2.09 14.35 13.26
CA LEU A 65 1.91 15.44 14.21
C LEU A 65 0.42 15.76 14.43
N THR A 66 -0.42 15.60 13.41
CA THR A 66 -1.88 15.81 13.54
C THR A 66 -2.54 14.84 14.52
N LYS A 67 -1.94 13.66 14.75
CA LYS A 67 -2.44 12.66 15.70
C LYS A 67 -2.12 12.97 17.16
N THR A 68 -1.10 13.79 17.41
CA THR A 68 -0.59 14.06 18.76
C THR A 68 -0.77 15.51 19.19
N PHE A 69 -0.98 16.42 18.23
CA PHE A 69 -1.10 17.86 18.48
C PHE A 69 -2.37 18.40 17.85
N LEU A 70 -3.13 19.17 18.63
CA LEU A 70 -4.22 20.00 18.13
C LEU A 70 -3.71 21.31 17.52
N THR A 71 -2.62 21.86 18.07
CA THR A 71 -2.03 23.11 17.62
C THR A 71 -0.53 23.07 17.81
N LEU A 72 0.24 23.50 16.81
CA LEU A 72 1.69 23.46 16.82
C LEU A 72 2.29 24.63 16.04
N SER A 73 3.43 25.18 16.48
CA SER A 73 4.10 26.27 15.76
C SER A 73 4.79 25.77 14.48
N LEU A 74 4.90 26.63 13.46
CA LEU A 74 5.62 26.32 12.22
C LEU A 74 7.11 25.98 12.49
N SER A 75 7.72 26.66 13.46
CA SER A 75 9.09 26.39 13.90
C SER A 75 9.22 25.03 14.58
N ASP A 76 8.22 24.62 15.36
CA ASP A 76 8.17 23.29 15.98
C ASP A 76 7.97 22.17 14.96
N ILE A 77 7.14 22.40 13.94
CA ILE A 77 6.96 21.49 12.82
C ILE A 77 8.28 21.31 12.08
N ALA A 78 8.95 22.41 11.70
CA ALA A 78 10.22 22.35 10.99
C ALA A 78 11.28 21.55 11.77
N ARG A 79 11.42 21.80 13.08
CA ARG A 79 12.36 21.07 13.94
C ARG A 79 12.05 19.58 14.03
N ARG A 80 10.78 19.21 14.20
CA ARG A 80 10.36 17.80 14.37
C ARG A 80 10.40 16.99 13.08
N VAL A 81 10.26 17.67 11.95
CA VAL A 81 10.21 17.05 10.61
C VAL A 81 11.58 17.14 9.91
N HIS A 82 12.58 17.73 10.55
CA HIS A 82 13.93 17.94 10.01
C HIS A 82 13.95 18.83 8.75
N LEU A 83 13.12 19.87 8.73
CA LEU A 83 13.17 20.93 7.72
C LEU A 83 14.09 22.05 8.19
N HIS A 84 14.72 22.75 7.24
CA HIS A 84 15.71 23.78 7.56
C HIS A 84 15.06 25.07 8.06
N ALA A 85 13.84 25.37 7.60
CA ALA A 85 13.20 26.66 7.82
C ALA A 85 11.69 26.53 8.13
N PRO A 86 11.13 27.38 9.00
CA PRO A 86 9.68 27.45 9.24
C PRO A 86 8.86 27.77 7.98
N GLN A 87 9.44 28.53 7.04
CA GLN A 87 8.81 28.87 5.76
C GLN A 87 8.61 27.62 4.88
N GLU A 88 9.56 26.69 4.92
CA GLU A 88 9.46 25.42 4.22
C GLU A 88 8.35 24.55 4.82
N ALA A 89 8.24 24.53 6.16
CA ALA A 89 7.13 23.87 6.84
C ALA A 89 5.78 24.49 6.46
N GLU A 90 5.69 25.82 6.33
CA GLU A 90 4.46 26.49 5.88
C GLU A 90 4.07 26.02 4.46
N GLN A 91 5.04 25.94 3.54
CA GLN A 91 4.79 25.48 2.18
C GLN A 91 4.31 24.03 2.15
N TYR A 92 4.95 23.13 2.90
CA TYR A 92 4.50 21.73 3.00
C TYR A 92 3.09 21.64 3.55
N VAL A 93 2.81 22.31 4.67
CA VAL A 93 1.47 22.29 5.29
C VAL A 93 0.42 22.85 4.33
N ARG A 94 0.71 23.94 3.62
CA ARG A 94 -0.18 24.52 2.61
C ARG A 94 -0.49 23.52 1.49
N ASN A 95 0.54 22.94 0.89
CA ASN A 95 0.36 21.96 -0.20
C ASN A 95 -0.45 20.75 0.29
N MET A 96 -0.19 20.27 1.51
CA MET A 96 -0.93 19.13 2.07
C MET A 96 -2.40 19.46 2.38
N ILE A 97 -2.73 20.72 2.70
CA ILE A 97 -4.13 21.16 2.84
C ILE A 97 -4.79 21.23 1.47
N GLU A 98 -4.11 21.79 0.46
CA GLU A 98 -4.61 21.89 -0.93
C GLU A 98 -4.83 20.51 -1.56
N ASP A 99 -3.93 19.56 -1.31
CA ASP A 99 -4.02 18.17 -1.76
C ASP A 99 -5.05 17.35 -0.97
N GLY A 100 -5.62 17.89 0.11
CA GLY A 100 -6.57 17.19 0.98
C GLY A 100 -5.95 16.09 1.86
N GLU A 101 -4.63 16.10 2.05
CA GLU A 101 -3.90 15.12 2.86
C GLU A 101 -4.02 15.36 4.37
N ILE A 102 -4.22 16.63 4.77
CA ILE A 102 -4.46 17.05 6.16
C ILE A 102 -5.54 18.12 6.22
N HIS A 103 -6.27 18.15 7.33
CA HIS A 103 -7.22 19.21 7.63
C HIS A 103 -6.60 20.14 8.67
N ALA A 104 -6.20 21.33 8.26
CA ALA A 104 -5.53 22.28 9.13
C ALA A 104 -5.77 23.73 8.69
N THR A 105 -5.55 24.67 9.61
CA THR A 105 -5.57 26.11 9.33
C THR A 105 -4.29 26.76 9.81
N ILE A 106 -3.68 27.59 8.97
CA ILE A 106 -2.44 28.31 9.27
C ILE A 106 -2.78 29.72 9.74
N SER A 107 -2.41 30.07 10.96
CA SER A 107 -2.47 31.45 11.47
C SER A 107 -1.12 32.13 11.27
N LYS A 108 -0.99 32.91 10.19
CA LYS A 108 0.26 33.62 9.86
C LYS A 108 0.67 34.67 10.89
N GLN A 109 -0.30 35.32 11.53
CA GLN A 109 -0.05 36.33 12.57
C GLN A 109 0.67 35.72 13.78
N ASN A 110 0.35 34.46 14.10
CA ASN A 110 0.81 33.80 15.32
C ASN A 110 1.92 32.77 15.01
N GLY A 111 2.15 32.44 13.74
CA GLY A 111 3.08 31.38 13.32
C GLY A 111 2.63 29.98 13.74
N MET A 112 1.32 29.77 13.91
CA MET A 112 0.74 28.52 14.42
C MET A 112 -0.09 27.80 13.37
N VAL A 113 -0.08 26.47 13.44
CA VAL A 113 -0.93 25.58 12.65
C VAL A 113 -1.92 24.91 13.60
N HIS A 114 -3.20 25.05 13.32
CA HIS A 114 -4.28 24.38 14.02
C HIS A 114 -4.71 23.16 13.19
N PHE A 115 -4.59 21.97 13.75
CA PHE A 115 -5.02 20.73 13.12
C PHE A 115 -6.49 20.47 13.48
N HIS A 116 -7.26 20.03 12.49
CA HIS A 116 -8.68 19.70 12.63
C HIS A 116 -8.88 18.22 12.31
N ASP A 117 -9.94 17.64 12.85
CA ASP A 117 -10.39 16.32 12.43
C ASP A 117 -10.96 16.37 11.01
N ASN A 118 -10.98 15.20 10.34
CA ASN A 118 -11.55 15.09 9.01
C ASN A 118 -13.03 15.54 9.03
N PRO A 119 -13.41 16.55 8.24
CA PRO A 119 -14.78 17.06 8.19
C PRO A 119 -15.78 16.09 7.54
N GLU A 120 -15.31 15.01 6.91
CA GLU A 120 -16.17 13.99 6.31
C GLU A 120 -16.97 13.24 7.38
N LYS A 121 -18.30 13.40 7.33
CA LYS A 121 -19.26 12.81 8.27
C LYS A 121 -19.95 11.55 7.73
N TYR A 122 -19.59 11.12 6.52
CA TYR A 122 -20.21 9.97 5.82
C TYR A 122 -21.71 10.12 5.57
N ASP A 123 -22.23 11.35 5.63
CA ASP A 123 -23.64 11.68 5.42
C ASP A 123 -23.92 12.15 3.98
N ASN A 124 -22.91 12.14 3.11
CA ASN A 124 -23.03 12.64 1.76
C ASN A 124 -23.49 11.55 0.74
N PRO A 125 -24.28 11.90 -0.28
CA PRO A 125 -24.70 10.96 -1.32
C PRO A 125 -23.58 10.38 -2.20
N ALA A 126 -22.36 10.92 -2.14
CA ALA A 126 -21.21 10.37 -2.86
C ALA A 126 -20.61 9.16 -2.13
N VAL A 127 -20.62 9.15 -0.79
CA VAL A 127 -20.24 8.00 0.04
C VAL A 127 -21.19 6.84 -0.22
N LEU A 128 -22.51 7.09 -0.26
CA LEU A 128 -23.49 6.05 -0.61
C LEU A 128 -23.22 5.46 -1.99
N ARG A 129 -23.01 6.30 -3.01
CA ARG A 129 -22.64 5.84 -4.36
C ARG A 129 -21.34 5.04 -4.38
N HIS A 130 -20.35 5.44 -3.59
CA HIS A 130 -19.09 4.69 -3.48
C HIS A 130 -19.34 3.30 -2.88
N VAL A 131 -20.16 3.20 -1.83
CA VAL A 131 -20.55 1.91 -1.23
C VAL A 131 -21.30 1.04 -2.23
N GLU A 132 -22.25 1.60 -2.97
CA GLU A 132 -22.97 0.88 -4.03
C GLU A 132 -22.02 0.36 -5.12
N GLN A 133 -21.04 1.15 -5.55
CA GLN A 133 -20.03 0.72 -6.52
C GLN A 133 -19.17 -0.43 -5.98
N GLN A 134 -18.70 -0.33 -4.73
CA GLN A 134 -17.94 -1.43 -4.11
C GLN A 134 -18.80 -2.69 -3.97
N MET A 135 -20.08 -2.56 -3.67
CA MET A 135 -21.02 -3.69 -3.60
C MET A 135 -21.18 -4.37 -4.97
N GLN A 136 -21.32 -3.59 -6.05
CA GLN A 136 -21.37 -4.12 -7.42
C GLN A 136 -20.09 -4.86 -7.79
N HIS A 137 -18.92 -4.35 -7.40
CA HIS A 137 -17.65 -5.05 -7.57
C HIS A 137 -17.65 -6.41 -6.85
N CYS A 138 -18.13 -6.47 -5.60
CA CYS A 138 -18.25 -7.73 -4.86
C CYS A 138 -19.20 -8.72 -5.53
N ILE A 139 -20.35 -8.26 -6.04
CA ILE A 139 -21.33 -9.11 -6.76
C ILE A 139 -20.68 -9.69 -8.02
N SER A 140 -20.04 -8.85 -8.84
CA SER A 140 -19.36 -9.33 -10.06
C SER A 140 -18.24 -10.34 -9.76
N LEU A 141 -17.53 -10.17 -8.63
CA LEU A 141 -16.51 -11.12 -8.19
C LEU A 141 -17.14 -12.45 -7.75
N ASP A 142 -18.27 -12.42 -7.03
CA ASP A 142 -19.01 -13.62 -6.63
C ASP A 142 -19.54 -14.40 -7.83
N GLU A 143 -20.10 -13.71 -8.83
CA GLU A 143 -20.53 -14.33 -10.09
C GLU A 143 -19.36 -15.02 -10.81
N LYS A 144 -18.20 -14.36 -10.86
CA LYS A 144 -16.99 -14.94 -11.45
C LYS A 144 -16.50 -16.16 -10.66
N LEU A 145 -16.55 -16.12 -9.33
CA LEU A 145 -16.22 -17.25 -8.48
C LEU A 145 -17.18 -18.43 -8.72
N LYS A 146 -18.49 -18.17 -8.83
CA LYS A 146 -19.48 -19.20 -9.18
C LYS A 146 -19.23 -19.82 -10.54
N SER A 147 -18.89 -19.02 -11.55
CA SER A 147 -18.52 -19.52 -12.87
C SER A 147 -17.28 -20.43 -12.79
N MET A 148 -16.26 -20.02 -12.05
CA MET A 148 -15.06 -20.83 -11.86
C MET A 148 -15.36 -22.13 -11.10
N ASP A 149 -16.19 -22.08 -10.08
CA ASP A 149 -16.61 -23.27 -9.31
C ASP A 149 -17.39 -24.25 -10.19
N GLN A 150 -18.28 -23.74 -11.04
CA GLN A 150 -19.00 -24.53 -12.02
C GLN A 150 -18.05 -25.19 -13.04
N GLU A 151 -17.07 -24.45 -13.56
CA GLU A 151 -16.04 -24.98 -14.48
C GLU A 151 -15.20 -26.09 -13.83
N ILE A 152 -14.85 -25.95 -12.54
CA ILE A 152 -14.12 -26.97 -11.78
C ILE A 152 -15.02 -28.19 -11.53
N ALA A 153 -16.28 -27.97 -11.15
CA ALA A 153 -17.23 -29.05 -10.86
C ALA A 153 -17.50 -29.94 -12.08
N VAL A 154 -17.48 -29.39 -13.29
CA VAL A 154 -17.64 -30.15 -14.53
C VAL A 154 -16.31 -30.66 -15.12
N ASN A 155 -15.17 -30.34 -14.49
CA ASN A 155 -13.87 -30.77 -14.98
C ASN A 155 -13.69 -32.29 -14.79
N PRO A 156 -13.49 -33.06 -15.87
CA PRO A 156 -13.45 -34.53 -15.81
C PRO A 156 -12.32 -35.07 -14.92
N GLN A 157 -11.17 -34.38 -14.83
CA GLN A 157 -10.09 -34.79 -13.93
C GLN A 157 -10.41 -34.54 -12.45
N TYR A 158 -11.22 -33.51 -12.16
CA TYR A 158 -11.71 -33.24 -10.83
C TYR A 158 -12.79 -34.26 -10.44
N VAL A 159 -13.77 -34.47 -11.32
CA VAL A 159 -14.86 -35.46 -11.16
C VAL A 159 -14.32 -36.88 -10.96
N GLN A 160 -13.32 -37.33 -11.73
CA GLN A 160 -12.72 -38.66 -11.55
C GLN A 160 -12.04 -38.83 -10.18
N LYS A 161 -11.44 -37.77 -9.63
CA LYS A 161 -10.80 -37.80 -8.32
C LYS A 161 -11.79 -37.67 -7.17
N SER A 162 -12.84 -36.87 -7.32
CA SER A 162 -13.88 -36.66 -6.28
C SER A 162 -14.92 -37.77 -6.23
N MET A 163 -15.19 -38.45 -7.35
CA MET A 163 -16.01 -39.67 -7.41
C MET A 163 -15.36 -40.87 -6.73
N GLY A 164 -14.07 -40.79 -6.37
CA GLY A 164 -13.31 -41.90 -5.82
C GLY A 164 -13.34 -43.08 -6.78
N VAL A 165 -12.39 -43.14 -7.73
CA VAL A 165 -12.08 -44.43 -8.35
C VAL A 165 -11.70 -45.38 -7.22
N ARG A 166 -12.68 -46.18 -6.78
CA ARG A 166 -12.45 -47.44 -6.08
C ARG A 166 -11.73 -48.31 -7.08
N GLU A 167 -10.40 -48.28 -7.02
CA GLU A 167 -9.65 -49.46 -7.43
C GLU A 167 -10.09 -50.58 -6.48
N ASP A 168 -10.42 -51.73 -7.08
CA ASP A 168 -10.85 -53.00 -6.47
C ASP A 168 -12.37 -53.24 -6.37
N ASP A 169 -12.92 -53.96 -7.35
CA ASP A 169 -13.62 -55.24 -7.14
C ASP A 169 -14.09 -55.86 -8.47
N GLU A 170 -13.26 -56.71 -9.09
CA GLU A 170 -13.75 -57.85 -9.89
C GLU A 170 -12.99 -59.13 -9.47
N VAL A 171 -13.40 -59.70 -8.34
CA VAL A 171 -13.25 -61.14 -8.07
C VAL A 171 -14.64 -61.77 -8.09
N GLY A 172 -14.85 -62.73 -9.00
CA GLY A 172 -15.83 -63.80 -8.77
C GLY A 172 -16.58 -64.33 -10.01
N GLY A 173 -16.22 -65.52 -10.47
CA GLY A 173 -17.07 -66.31 -11.39
C GLY A 173 -16.42 -67.57 -11.94
N VAL A 174 -16.45 -68.66 -11.17
CA VAL A 174 -15.93 -70.02 -11.47
C VAL A 174 -16.87 -70.81 -12.41
N PHE A 175 -16.34 -71.91 -12.98
CA PHE A 175 -16.95 -73.12 -13.60
C PHE A 175 -17.08 -73.10 -15.15
N GLY A 176 -16.66 -74.10 -15.92
CA GLY A 176 -16.05 -75.41 -15.68
C GLY A 176 -16.01 -76.27 -16.97
N GLY A 177 -15.19 -77.33 -16.97
CA GLY A 177 -15.47 -78.57 -17.72
C GLY A 177 -14.94 -78.73 -19.15
N LYS A 178 -13.78 -79.39 -19.31
CA LYS A 178 -13.70 -80.80 -19.74
C LYS A 178 -12.28 -81.33 -19.59
#